data_AF-A0A101JR10-F1
#
_entry.id   AF-A0A101JR10-F1
#
_cell.length_a   1.000
_cell.length_b   1.000
_cell.length_c   1.000
_cell.angle_alpha   90.00
_cell.angle_beta   90.00
_cell.angle_gamma   90.00
#
_symmetry.space_group_name_H-M   'P 1'
#
loop_
_entity.id
_entity.type
_entity.pdbx_description
1 polymer ?
#
loop_
_entity_poly.entity_id
_entity_poly.type
_entity_poly.pdbx_seq_one_letter_code
_entity_poly.pdbx_strand_id
1 'polypeptide(L)'
;MRSPYDAGKPVSGALPSPPDSSTTIDTGDRDALAPGSHLTLTHATLDFATAPEAAFARDLQARGRTDLYTRDHEQIAAFFTGLHLLAPGIVPVTDGQPAAGERPSAHDVAIYGGVGRLD
;
A
#
# COMPACT_ATOMS: atom_id res chain seq x y z
N MET A 1 16.17 -6.04 29.97
CA MET A 1 15.86 -6.15 28.53
C MET A 1 14.93 -5.00 28.18
N ARG A 2 15.41 -3.96 27.49
CA ARG A 2 14.60 -2.77 27.15
C ARG A 2 13.92 -3.02 25.80
N SER A 3 12.63 -2.73 25.72
CA SER A 3 11.86 -2.77 24.48
C SER A 3 12.43 -1.74 23.49
N PRO A 4 12.66 -2.08 22.21
CA PRO A 4 13.22 -1.17 21.22
C PRO A 4 12.27 -0.03 20.79
N TYR A 5 11.11 0.12 21.42
CA TYR A 5 10.08 1.12 21.07
C TYR A 5 9.96 2.29 22.06
N ASP A 6 10.99 2.58 22.85
CA ASP A 6 11.04 3.76 23.71
C ASP A 6 11.54 4.99 22.93
N ALA A 7 10.68 5.49 22.03
CA ALA A 7 10.86 6.79 21.38
C ALA A 7 10.06 7.85 22.15
N GLY A 8 10.74 8.92 22.59
CA GLY A 8 10.21 9.99 23.42
C GLY A 8 8.91 10.61 22.89
N LYS A 9 8.10 11.13 23.83
CA LYS A 9 6.78 11.72 23.56
C LYS A 9 6.81 12.72 22.38
N PRO A 10 6.03 12.55 21.32
CA PRO A 10 5.78 13.63 20.38
C PRO A 10 4.81 14.64 20.98
N VAL A 11 5.14 15.92 20.79
CA VAL A 11 4.31 17.08 21.10
C VAL A 11 3.04 17.04 20.25
N SER A 12 1.89 17.19 20.92
CA SER A 12 0.57 17.12 20.32
C SER A 12 0.24 18.41 19.59
N GLY A 13 0.06 18.29 18.28
CA GLY A 13 -0.62 19.24 17.42
C GLY A 13 -1.13 18.46 16.23
N ALA A 14 -2.37 17.98 16.28
CA ALA A 14 -3.02 17.40 15.11
C ALA A 14 -3.22 18.52 14.10
N LEU A 15 -2.26 18.65 13.17
CA LEU A 15 -2.51 19.36 11.94
C LEU A 15 -3.67 18.65 11.23
N PRO A 16 -4.61 19.38 10.60
CA PRO A 16 -5.54 18.74 9.68
C PRO A 16 -4.73 17.92 8.69
N SER A 17 -5.12 16.66 8.49
CA SER A 17 -4.46 15.76 7.56
C SER A 17 -4.26 16.49 6.23
N PRO A 18 -3.04 16.58 5.69
CA PRO A 18 -2.89 16.97 4.30
C PRO A 18 -3.69 15.99 3.44
N PRO A 19 -4.29 16.41 2.31
CA PRO A 19 -4.81 15.46 1.33
C PRO A 19 -3.69 14.45 1.05
N ASP A 20 -4.02 13.15 1.08
CA ASP A 20 -3.12 12.01 0.93
C ASP A 20 -1.90 12.34 0.04
N SER A 21 -0.75 12.63 0.66
CA SER A 21 0.50 12.88 -0.07
C SER A 21 1.21 11.58 -0.45
N SER A 22 0.58 10.42 -0.27
CA SER A 22 0.88 9.24 -1.08
C SER A 22 0.34 9.52 -2.47
N THR A 23 1.18 10.11 -3.33
CA THR A 23 0.94 10.44 -4.74
C THR A 23 -0.38 9.86 -5.24
N THR A 24 -1.46 10.62 -5.11
CA THR A 24 -2.60 10.38 -5.99
C THR A 24 -1.99 10.55 -7.36
N ILE A 25 -1.78 9.46 -8.10
CA ILE A 25 -1.57 9.54 -9.54
C ILE A 25 -2.90 10.07 -10.05
N ASP A 26 -3.05 11.39 -10.01
CA ASP A 26 -4.17 12.06 -10.63
C ASP A 26 -4.06 11.76 -12.12
N THR A 27 -5.19 11.62 -12.77
CA THR A 27 -5.30 11.49 -14.22
C THR A 27 -4.43 12.53 -14.95
N GLY A 28 -4.27 13.72 -14.37
CA GLY A 28 -3.39 14.77 -14.89
C GLY A 28 -1.91 14.38 -15.00
N ASP A 29 -1.39 13.51 -14.13
CA ASP A 29 -0.02 12.99 -14.24
C ASP A 29 0.10 11.97 -15.39
N ARG A 30 -1.00 11.28 -15.74
CA ARG A 30 -1.03 10.30 -16.83
C ARG A 30 -1.07 10.95 -18.19
N ASP A 31 -1.80 12.06 -18.32
CA ASP A 31 -1.89 12.82 -19.59
C ASP A 31 -0.52 13.34 -20.05
N ALA A 32 0.45 13.48 -19.14
CA ALA A 32 1.83 13.86 -19.44
C ALA A 32 2.72 12.69 -19.88
N LEU A 33 2.27 11.44 -19.73
CA LEU A 33 3.06 10.24 -20.05
C LEU A 33 2.87 9.83 -21.51
N ALA A 34 3.96 9.40 -22.14
CA ALA A 34 3.90 8.85 -23.49
C ALA A 34 3.16 7.49 -23.50
N PRO A 35 2.45 7.15 -24.59
CA PRO A 35 1.97 5.79 -24.85
C PRO A 35 3.06 4.74 -24.62
N GLY A 36 2.70 3.63 -23.99
CA GLY A 36 3.61 2.57 -23.56
C GLY A 36 4.25 2.75 -22.18
N SER A 37 3.99 3.85 -21.47
CA SER A 37 4.46 4.04 -20.08
C SER A 37 3.83 3.01 -19.13
N HIS A 38 4.50 2.72 -18.01
CA HIS A 38 4.02 1.76 -17.02
C HIS A 38 3.83 2.42 -15.65
N LEU A 39 2.74 2.07 -14.99
CA LEU A 39 2.53 2.28 -13.56
C LEU A 39 2.85 0.99 -12.82
N THR A 40 3.79 1.04 -11.88
CA THR A 40 4.06 -0.03 -10.92
C THR A 40 3.63 0.45 -9.54
N LEU A 41 2.80 -0.33 -8.85
CA LEU A 41 2.31 0.00 -7.51
C LEU A 41 2.52 -1.19 -6.58
N THR A 42 3.00 -0.90 -5.37
CA THR A 42 2.86 -1.78 -4.21
C THR A 42 2.15 -1.03 -3.10
N HIS A 43 1.24 -1.71 -2.39
CA HIS A 43 0.46 -1.05 -1.35
C HIS A 43 0.10 -1.99 -0.21
N ALA A 44 0.18 -1.48 1.02
CA ALA A 44 -0.19 -2.22 2.21
C ALA A 44 -1.71 -2.42 2.28
N THR A 45 -2.12 -3.60 2.71
CA THR A 45 -3.52 -3.99 2.87
C THR A 45 -3.74 -4.65 4.23
N LEU A 46 -4.99 -4.65 4.70
CA LEU A 46 -5.43 -5.44 5.84
C LEU A 46 -6.27 -6.66 5.42
N ASP A 47 -6.38 -6.95 4.12
CA ASP A 47 -7.19 -8.07 3.60
C ASP A 47 -6.71 -9.44 4.09
N PHE A 48 -5.42 -9.55 4.43
CA PHE A 48 -4.84 -10.77 5.01
C PHE A 48 -4.88 -10.79 6.53
N ALA A 49 -5.17 -9.67 7.19
CA ALA A 49 -5.12 -9.56 8.64
C ALA A 49 -6.33 -10.20 9.31
N THR A 50 -6.13 -10.71 10.52
CA THR A 50 -7.24 -11.08 11.39
C THR A 50 -7.98 -9.81 11.88
N ALA A 51 -9.23 -9.94 12.30
CA ALA A 51 -10.00 -8.81 12.81
C ALA A 51 -9.32 -8.03 13.96
N PRO A 52 -8.67 -8.69 14.95
CA PRO A 52 -7.91 -7.98 15.99
C PRO A 52 -6.71 -7.20 15.46
N GLU A 53 -5.97 -7.76 14.50
CA GLU A 53 -4.80 -7.09 13.88
C GLU A 53 -5.25 -5.86 13.09
N ALA A 54 -6.31 -5.99 12.30
CA ALA A 54 -6.88 -4.87 11.55
C ALA A 54 -7.40 -3.76 12.48
N ALA A 55 -8.05 -4.12 13.60
CA ALA A 55 -8.49 -3.15 14.59
C ALA A 55 -7.32 -2.42 15.26
N PHE A 56 -6.23 -3.15 15.57
CA PHE A 56 -5.02 -2.56 16.13
C PHE A 56 -4.35 -1.58 15.16
N ALA A 57 -4.22 -1.95 13.88
CA ALA A 57 -3.65 -1.07 12.86
C ALA A 57 -4.46 0.23 12.71
N ARG A 58 -5.80 0.14 12.69
CA ARG A 58 -6.70 1.31 12.64
C ARG A 58 -6.59 2.17 13.89
N ASP A 59 -6.44 1.58 15.07
CA ASP A 59 -6.22 2.34 16.32
C ASP A 59 -4.89 3.10 16.32
N LEU A 60 -3.81 2.48 15.82
CA LEU A 60 -2.52 3.17 15.65
C LEU A 60 -2.66 4.36 14.72
N GLN A 61 -3.33 4.19 13.58
CA GLN A 61 -3.57 5.27 12.62
C GLN A 61 -4.41 6.39 13.24
N ALA A 62 -5.53 6.06 13.89
CA ALA A 62 -6.43 7.02 14.53
C ALA A 62 -5.76 7.84 15.65
N ARG A 63 -4.74 7.27 16.32
CA ARG A 63 -3.94 7.94 17.34
C ARG A 63 -2.74 8.70 16.79
N GLY A 64 -2.57 8.78 15.47
CA GLY A 64 -1.41 9.40 14.83
C GLY A 64 -0.09 8.71 15.19
N ARG A 65 -0.14 7.39 15.43
CA ARG A 65 1.04 6.57 15.76
C ARG A 65 1.69 5.94 14.52
N THR A 66 1.02 6.01 13.38
CA THR A 66 1.51 5.59 12.08
C THR A 66 0.85 6.41 10.98
N ASP A 67 1.60 6.69 9.91
CA ASP A 67 1.10 7.28 8.67
C ASP A 67 0.80 6.21 7.61
N LEU A 68 0.67 4.94 8.03
CA LEU A 68 0.32 3.84 7.15
C LEU A 68 -1.19 3.82 6.88
N TYR A 69 -1.57 4.24 5.68
CA TYR A 69 -2.93 4.10 5.16
C TYR A 69 -3.01 2.81 4.36
N THR A 70 -3.85 1.89 4.81
CA THR A 70 -4.07 0.61 4.13
C THR A 70 -5.26 0.73 3.18
N ARG A 71 -5.23 -0.01 2.08
CA ARG A 71 -6.34 -0.13 1.13
C ARG A 71 -6.64 -1.59 0.87
N ASP A 72 -7.91 -1.89 0.65
CA ASP A 72 -8.32 -3.21 0.18
C ASP A 72 -7.96 -3.40 -1.30
N HIS A 73 -8.10 -4.63 -1.79
CA HIS A 73 -7.80 -4.97 -3.19
C HIS A 73 -8.58 -4.12 -4.20
N GLU A 74 -9.84 -3.81 -3.95
CA GLU A 74 -10.70 -3.03 -4.87
C GLU A 74 -10.23 -1.58 -4.97
N GLN A 75 -9.93 -0.95 -3.84
CA GLN A 75 -9.36 0.38 -3.76
C GLN A 75 -7.99 0.45 -4.45
N ILE A 76 -7.18 -0.62 -4.35
CA ILE A 76 -5.91 -0.73 -5.07
C ILE A 76 -6.15 -0.88 -6.58
N ALA A 77 -7.14 -1.68 -6.98
CA ALA A 77 -7.50 -1.87 -8.38
C ALA A 77 -7.96 -0.57 -9.06
N ALA A 78 -8.62 0.32 -8.31
CA ALA A 78 -9.04 1.62 -8.82
C ALA A 78 -7.87 2.48 -9.34
N PHE A 79 -6.65 2.34 -8.79
CA PHE A 79 -5.47 3.02 -9.33
C PHE A 79 -5.10 2.57 -10.74
N PHE A 80 -5.50 1.38 -11.17
CA PHE A 80 -5.23 0.89 -12.52
C PHE A 80 -6.35 1.17 -13.52
N THR A 81 -7.40 1.90 -13.11
CA THR A 81 -8.50 2.29 -14.01
C THR A 81 -7.95 3.05 -15.23
N GLY A 82 -8.32 2.59 -16.42
CA GLY A 82 -7.85 3.17 -17.69
C GLY A 82 -6.47 2.70 -18.15
N LEU A 83 -5.82 1.80 -17.41
CA LEU A 83 -4.57 1.15 -17.83
C LEU A 83 -4.82 -0.29 -18.25
N HIS A 84 -3.99 -0.79 -19.17
CA HIS A 84 -3.94 -2.21 -19.46
C HIS A 84 -3.16 -2.94 -18.36
N LEU A 85 -3.87 -3.62 -17.46
CA LEU A 85 -3.27 -4.38 -16.38
C LEU A 85 -2.52 -5.61 -16.91
N LEU A 86 -1.22 -5.70 -16.64
CA LEU A 86 -0.37 -6.80 -17.07
C LEU A 86 -0.52 -8.03 -16.18
N ALA A 87 -0.36 -9.22 -16.75
CA ALA A 87 -0.33 -10.46 -15.97
C ALA A 87 0.85 -10.45 -14.97
N PRO A 88 0.68 -10.98 -13.74
CA PRO A 88 -0.47 -11.75 -13.24
C PRO A 88 -1.64 -10.90 -12.69
N GLY A 89 -1.62 -9.58 -12.87
CA GLY A 89 -2.60 -8.66 -12.30
C GLY A 89 -2.15 -8.10 -10.95
N ILE A 90 -3.10 -7.85 -10.05
CA ILE A 90 -2.84 -7.38 -8.69
C ILE A 90 -2.82 -8.59 -7.77
N VAL A 91 -1.63 -8.97 -7.29
CA VAL A 91 -1.38 -10.17 -6.49
C VAL A 91 -0.56 -9.83 -5.25
N PRO A 92 -0.57 -10.64 -4.18
CA PRO A 92 0.38 -10.47 -3.08
C PRO A 92 1.79 -10.39 -3.63
N VAL A 93 2.63 -9.45 -3.18
CA VAL A 93 3.99 -9.30 -3.72
C VAL A 93 4.85 -10.54 -3.47
N THR A 94 4.49 -11.34 -2.45
CA THR A 94 5.07 -12.64 -2.20
C THR A 94 4.87 -13.56 -3.39
N ASP A 95 3.74 -13.48 -4.10
CA ASP A 95 3.39 -14.36 -5.22
C ASP A 95 4.11 -14.03 -6.53
N GLY A 96 4.82 -12.90 -6.60
CA GLY A 96 5.69 -12.52 -7.71
C GLY A 96 6.89 -13.48 -7.93
N GLN A 97 7.61 -13.28 -9.03
CA GLN A 97 8.67 -14.16 -9.57
C GLN A 97 9.53 -14.84 -8.48
N PRO A 98 9.76 -16.16 -8.54
CA PRO A 98 10.34 -16.93 -7.44
C PRO A 98 11.82 -16.56 -7.18
N ALA A 99 12.14 -16.21 -5.93
CA ALA A 99 13.49 -16.33 -5.38
C ALA A 99 13.68 -17.75 -4.81
N ALA A 100 14.91 -18.26 -4.84
CA ALA A 100 15.23 -19.56 -4.24
C ALA A 100 15.08 -19.48 -2.71
N GLY A 101 14.09 -20.19 -2.13
CA GLY A 101 13.88 -20.25 -0.69
C GLY A 101 12.42 -20.42 -0.27
N GLU A 102 12.20 -20.50 1.04
CA GLU A 102 10.87 -20.39 1.64
C GLU A 102 10.35 -18.96 1.49
N ARG A 103 9.10 -18.82 1.07
CA ARG A 103 8.44 -17.54 0.82
C ARG A 103 7.64 -17.14 2.08
N PRO A 104 7.76 -15.89 2.57
CA PRO A 104 6.88 -15.42 3.63
C PRO A 104 5.43 -15.43 3.16
N SER A 105 4.48 -15.60 4.08
CA SER A 105 3.06 -15.65 3.70
C SER A 105 2.56 -14.26 3.30
N ALA A 106 1.43 -14.21 2.57
CA ALA A 106 0.75 -12.95 2.29
C ALA A 106 0.29 -12.22 3.57
N HIS A 107 0.01 -12.98 4.66
CA HIS A 107 -0.28 -12.41 5.99
C HIS A 107 0.94 -11.68 6.57
N ASP A 108 2.13 -12.29 6.48
CA ASP A 108 3.37 -11.70 7.03
C ASP A 108 3.80 -10.41 6.32
N VAL A 109 3.56 -10.32 5.00
CA VAL A 109 3.99 -9.18 4.18
C VAL A 109 2.89 -8.14 3.99
N ALA A 110 1.63 -8.58 3.91
CA ALA A 110 0.44 -7.74 3.83
C ALA A 110 0.47 -6.65 2.74
N ILE A 111 1.06 -6.95 1.57
CA ILE A 111 1.21 -6.01 0.45
C ILE A 111 0.74 -6.65 -0.86
N TYR A 112 -0.12 -5.95 -1.59
CA TYR A 112 -0.41 -6.24 -3.00
C TYR A 112 0.58 -5.51 -3.92
N GLY A 113 0.86 -6.08 -5.08
CA GLY A 113 1.62 -5.48 -6.16
C GLY A 113 0.96 -5.68 -7.51
N GLY A 114 1.13 -4.72 -8.41
CA GLY A 114 0.60 -4.79 -9.79
C GLY A 114 1.32 -3.85 -10.75
N VAL A 115 1.21 -4.15 -12.04
CA VAL A 115 1.77 -3.34 -13.13
C VAL A 115 0.71 -3.08 -14.19
N GLY A 116 0.49 -1.83 -14.55
CA GLY A 116 -0.41 -1.41 -15.63
C GLY A 116 0.34 -0.62 -16.68
N ARG A 117 0.00 -0.83 -17.95
CA ARG A 117 0.55 -0.10 -19.09
C ARG A 117 -0.45 0.95 -19.56
N LEU A 118 0.03 2.17 -19.80
CA LEU A 118 -0.70 3.19 -20.54
C LEU A 118 -0.54 2.89 -22.03
N ASP A 119 -1.64 2.69 -22.74
CA ASP A 119 -1.64 2.37 -24.17
C ASP A 119 -1.55 3.61 -25.07
#